data_AF-A0A968SK36-F1
#
_entry.id   AF-A0A968SK36-F1
#
_cell.length_a   1.000
_cell.length_b   1.000
_cell.length_c   1.000
_cell.angle_alpha   90.00
_cell.angle_beta   90.00
_cell.angle_gamma   90.00
#
_symmetry.space_group_name_H-M   'P 1'
#
loop_
_entity.id
_entity.type
_entity.pdbx_description
1 polymer ?
#
loop_
_entity_poly.entity_id
_entity_poly.type
_entity_poly.pdbx_seq_one_letter_code
_entity_poly.pdbx_strand_id
1 'polypeptide(L)'
;MTLTLNKIEYGTLLADIQPKVILTEEENDRALSIVENLLAEENLSPEKEQILRLLVFLIEKFEDEHYQLNAATAHSTLLHLIEERDIKPIDLAPIIGSQDLVSEIISGKISISKDQAQALGDFFHVDPIVFIDS
;
A
#
# COMPACT_ATOMS: atom_id res chain seq x y z
N MET A 1 1.39 -30.58 -6.16
CA MET A 1 2.28 -31.46 -5.36
C MET A 1 1.91 -31.24 -3.89
N THR A 2 1.59 -32.29 -3.14
CA THR A 2 1.33 -32.16 -1.69
C THR A 2 2.66 -31.90 -0.98
N LEU A 3 2.95 -30.63 -0.68
CA LEU A 3 4.07 -30.25 0.16
C LEU A 3 3.92 -30.95 1.51
N THR A 4 4.80 -31.91 1.79
CA THR A 4 4.84 -32.59 3.09
C THR A 4 5.64 -31.70 4.01
N LEU A 5 4.95 -30.76 4.66
CA LEU A 5 5.57 -29.81 5.57
C LEU A 5 6.05 -30.52 6.84
N ASN A 6 7.25 -30.18 7.29
CA ASN A 6 7.69 -30.55 8.62
C ASN A 6 6.89 -29.76 9.66
N LYS A 7 6.01 -30.44 10.40
CA LYS A 7 5.12 -29.81 11.39
C LYS A 7 5.85 -29.09 12.52
N ILE A 8 7.04 -29.56 12.90
CA ILE A 8 7.81 -28.96 14.00
C ILE A 8 8.46 -27.66 13.54
N GLU A 9 9.10 -27.68 12.38
CA GLU A 9 9.74 -26.49 11.78
C GLU A 9 8.69 -25.44 11.41
N TYR A 10 7.61 -25.86 10.74
CA TYR A 10 6.52 -24.96 10.40
C TYR A 10 5.83 -24.40 11.65
N GLY A 11 5.63 -25.22 12.70
CA GLY A 11 5.10 -24.76 13.98
C GLY A 11 6.00 -23.73 14.67
N THR A 12 7.32 -23.85 14.53
CA THR A 12 8.29 -22.88 15.06
C THR A 12 8.19 -21.55 14.32
N LEU A 13 8.11 -21.59 12.98
CA LEU A 13 7.89 -20.38 12.16
C LEU A 13 6.59 -19.68 12.51
N LEU A 14 5.50 -20.43 12.71
CA LEU A 14 4.21 -19.88 13.12
C LEU A 14 4.27 -19.22 14.51
N ALA A 15 5.02 -19.81 15.45
CA ALA A 15 5.15 -19.26 16.79
C ALA A 15 6.00 -17.98 16.82
N ASP A 16 6.99 -17.87 15.94
CA ASP A 16 7.87 -16.71 15.79
C ASP A 16 7.18 -15.55 15.07
N ILE A 17 6.61 -15.83 13.88
CA ILE A 17 5.98 -14.83 13.01
C ILE A 17 4.59 -14.41 13.51
N GLN A 18 3.88 -15.33 14.18
CA GLN A 18 2.51 -15.15 14.66
C GLN A 18 1.57 -14.51 13.62
N PRO A 19 1.42 -15.13 12.42
CA PRO A 19 0.62 -14.56 11.36
C PRO A 19 -0.83 -14.42 11.80
N LYS A 20 -1.40 -13.25 11.53
CA LYS A 20 -2.80 -12.90 11.83
C LYS A 20 -3.38 -12.10 10.67
N VAL A 21 -4.70 -12.00 10.64
CA VAL A 21 -5.39 -11.07 9.74
C VAL A 21 -4.85 -9.66 10.01
N ILE A 22 -4.44 -8.99 8.94
CA ILE A 22 -3.90 -7.63 8.96
C ILE A 22 -5.09 -6.67 8.94
N LEU A 23 -5.14 -5.75 9.90
CA LEU A 23 -6.24 -4.79 10.06
C LEU A 23 -5.76 -3.34 10.09
N THR A 24 -4.45 -3.11 10.13
CA THR A 24 -3.82 -1.79 10.27
C THR A 24 -2.59 -1.69 9.38
N GLU A 25 -2.20 -0.46 9.00
CA GLU A 25 -1.00 -0.22 8.20
C GLU A 25 0.27 -0.69 8.93
N GLU A 26 0.37 -0.47 10.24
CA GLU A 26 1.55 -0.92 10.99
C GLU A 26 1.68 -2.46 11.06
N GLU A 27 0.57 -3.19 10.95
CA GLU A 27 0.59 -4.66 10.80
C GLU A 27 0.99 -5.08 9.38
N ASN A 28 0.56 -4.32 8.36
CA ASN A 28 0.94 -4.54 6.98
C ASN A 28 2.44 -4.34 6.77
N ASP A 29 2.99 -3.23 7.25
CA ASP A 29 4.42 -2.90 7.13
C ASP A 29 5.32 -3.98 7.77
N ARG A 30 4.89 -4.52 8.91
CA ARG A 30 5.60 -5.62 9.59
C ARG A 30 5.54 -6.90 8.75
N ALA A 31 4.37 -7.24 8.22
CA ALA A 31 4.22 -8.42 7.37
C ALA A 31 5.07 -8.29 6.11
N LEU A 32 5.08 -7.11 5.48
CA LEU A 32 5.89 -6.79 4.30
C LEU A 32 7.39 -6.94 4.60
N SER A 33 7.85 -6.39 5.72
CA SER A 33 9.25 -6.53 6.15
C SER A 33 9.67 -8.00 6.31
N ILE A 34 8.78 -8.85 6.82
CA ILE A 34 9.06 -10.29 6.97
C ILE A 34 9.12 -10.98 5.60
N VAL A 35 8.20 -10.64 4.70
CA VAL A 35 8.17 -11.14 3.32
C VAL A 35 9.46 -10.77 2.58
N GLU A 36 9.90 -9.51 2.67
CA GLU A 36 11.15 -9.04 2.04
C GLU A 36 12.37 -9.81 2.55
N ASN A 37 12.47 -10.00 3.86
CA ASN A 37 13.56 -10.77 4.47
C ASN A 37 13.57 -12.24 3.97
N LEU A 38 12.40 -12.86 3.85
CA LEU A 38 12.27 -14.23 3.33
C LEU A 38 12.63 -14.32 1.84
N LEU A 39 12.26 -13.31 1.03
CA LEU A 39 12.60 -13.24 -0.39
C LEU A 39 14.09 -12.99 -0.65
N ALA A 40 14.79 -12.36 0.31
CA ALA A 40 16.23 -12.14 0.25
C ALA A 40 17.04 -13.44 0.45
N GLU A 41 16.42 -14.53 0.92
CA GLU A 41 17.09 -15.81 1.11
C GLU A 41 17.22 -16.58 -0.22
N GLU A 42 18.43 -17.02 -0.57
CA GLU A 42 18.68 -17.77 -1.83
C GLU A 42 18.01 -19.16 -1.88
N ASN A 43 17.77 -19.79 -0.73
CA ASN A 43 17.23 -21.15 -0.64
C ASN A 43 16.14 -21.24 0.43
N LEU A 44 14.89 -20.98 0.04
CA LEU A 44 13.75 -21.16 0.93
C LEU A 44 13.47 -22.65 1.15
N SER A 45 13.29 -23.03 2.42
CA SER A 45 12.72 -24.34 2.76
C SER A 45 11.23 -24.39 2.38
N PRO A 46 10.65 -25.58 2.17
CA PRO A 46 9.21 -25.73 1.93
C PRO A 46 8.33 -25.04 2.98
N GLU A 47 8.76 -25.02 4.25
CA GLU A 47 8.08 -24.37 5.36
C GLU A 47 8.14 -22.85 5.27
N LYS A 48 9.31 -22.30 4.88
CA LYS A 48 9.47 -20.86 4.64
C LYS A 48 8.69 -20.40 3.41
N GLU A 49 8.66 -21.20 2.34
CA GLU A 49 7.84 -20.93 1.17
C GLU A 49 6.35 -20.93 1.53
N GLN A 50 5.90 -21.85 2.39
CA GLN A 50 4.51 -21.92 2.82
C GLN A 50 4.11 -20.71 3.67
N ILE A 51 4.95 -20.28 4.62
CA ILE A 51 4.64 -19.10 5.45
C ILE A 51 4.70 -17.81 4.61
N LEU A 52 5.64 -17.72 3.67
CA LEU A 52 5.74 -16.62 2.71
C LEU A 52 4.42 -16.48 1.93
N ARG A 53 3.93 -17.58 1.35
CA ARG A 53 2.65 -17.60 0.62
C ARG A 53 1.46 -17.17 1.50
N LEU A 54 1.45 -17.57 2.78
CA LEU A 54 0.42 -17.15 3.72
C LEU A 54 0.48 -15.64 3.99
N LEU A 55 1.67 -15.10 4.24
CA LEU A 55 1.85 -13.67 4.52
C LEU A 55 1.48 -12.82 3.30
N VAL A 56 1.93 -13.20 2.10
CA VAL A 56 1.56 -12.53 0.84
C VAL A 56 0.05 -12.51 0.69
N PHE A 57 -0.64 -13.64 0.89
CA PHE A 57 -2.10 -13.68 0.80
C PHE A 57 -2.81 -12.76 1.82
N LEU A 58 -2.26 -12.63 3.03
CA LEU A 58 -2.83 -11.76 4.06
C LEU A 58 -2.61 -10.28 3.73
N ILE A 59 -1.43 -9.94 3.19
CA ILE A 59 -1.09 -8.59 2.70
C ILE A 59 -2.01 -8.24 1.53
N GLU A 60 -2.05 -9.07 0.48
CA GLU A 60 -2.92 -8.86 -0.68
C GLU A 60 -4.37 -8.65 -0.25
N LYS A 61 -4.88 -9.47 0.69
CA LYS A 61 -6.24 -9.28 1.19
C LYS A 61 -6.43 -7.92 1.88
N PHE A 62 -5.49 -7.51 2.72
CA PHE A 62 -5.56 -6.21 3.40
C PHE A 62 -5.49 -5.06 2.39
N GLU A 63 -4.55 -5.13 1.45
CA GLU A 63 -4.37 -4.16 0.37
C GLU A 63 -5.57 -4.12 -0.57
N ASP A 64 -6.22 -5.25 -0.81
CA ASP A 64 -7.46 -5.30 -1.58
C ASP A 64 -8.58 -4.56 -0.83
N GLU A 65 -8.75 -4.84 0.46
CA GLU A 65 -9.79 -4.18 1.25
C GLU A 65 -9.50 -2.69 1.50
N HIS A 66 -8.23 -2.30 1.70
CA HIS A 66 -7.84 -0.92 2.04
C HIS A 66 -7.44 -0.07 0.83
N TYR A 67 -6.85 -0.66 -0.20
CA TYR A 67 -6.36 0.01 -1.40
C TYR A 67 -7.11 -0.36 -2.70
N GLN A 68 -7.74 -1.54 -2.86
CA GLN A 68 -8.62 -1.77 -4.04
C GLN A 68 -9.96 -1.03 -3.95
N LEU A 69 -10.47 -0.69 -2.75
CA LEU A 69 -11.52 0.33 -2.64
C LEU A 69 -11.05 1.71 -3.15
N ASN A 70 -9.74 1.93 -3.23
CA ASN A 70 -9.09 3.10 -3.80
C ASN A 70 -8.52 2.85 -5.21
N ALA A 71 -8.95 1.79 -5.92
CA ALA A 71 -8.49 1.50 -7.27
C ALA A 71 -8.76 2.70 -8.21
N ALA A 72 -7.68 3.34 -8.64
CA ALA A 72 -7.65 4.53 -9.52
C ALA A 72 -8.64 5.64 -9.12
N THR A 73 -8.74 5.94 -7.82
CA THR A 73 -9.35 7.20 -7.42
C THR A 73 -8.35 8.33 -7.63
N ALA A 74 -8.86 9.54 -7.83
CA ALA A 74 -8.05 10.75 -7.91
C ALA A 74 -7.10 10.87 -6.70
N HIS A 75 -7.57 10.40 -5.54
CA HIS A 75 -6.84 10.37 -4.28
C HIS A 75 -5.65 9.41 -4.27
N SER A 76 -5.83 8.15 -4.67
CA SER A 76 -4.72 7.17 -4.67
C SER A 76 -3.66 7.52 -5.71
N THR A 77 -4.07 8.04 -6.87
CA THR A 77 -3.15 8.54 -7.89
C THR A 77 -2.30 9.70 -7.37
N LEU A 78 -2.91 10.61 -6.61
CA LEU A 78 -2.19 11.71 -5.96
C LEU A 78 -1.18 11.20 -4.92
N LEU A 79 -1.59 10.29 -4.04
CA LEU A 79 -0.69 9.71 -3.03
C LEU A 79 0.52 9.04 -3.68
N HIS A 80 0.29 8.24 -4.72
CA HIS A 80 1.36 7.55 -5.43
C HIS A 80 2.36 8.53 -6.06
N LEU A 81 1.86 9.61 -6.69
CA LEU A 81 2.71 10.63 -7.30
C LEU A 81 3.48 11.47 -6.28
N ILE A 82 2.91 11.69 -5.09
CA ILE A 82 3.59 12.35 -3.97
C ILE A 82 4.77 11.51 -3.49
N GLU A 83 4.55 10.21 -3.32
CA GLU A 83 5.55 9.26 -2.84
C GLU A 83 6.67 9.04 -3.87
N GLU A 84 6.32 8.79 -5.14
CA GLU A 84 7.30 8.59 -6.21
C GLU A 84 8.23 9.80 -6.42
N ARG A 85 7.74 11.01 -6.12
CA ARG A 85 8.47 12.26 -6.36
C ARG A 85 8.94 12.97 -5.09
N ASP A 86 8.82 12.33 -3.93
CA ASP A 86 9.20 12.86 -2.59
C ASP A 86 8.66 14.29 -2.35
N ILE A 87 7.41 14.53 -2.75
CA ILE A 87 6.78 15.86 -2.64
C ILE A 87 6.21 16.05 -1.25
N LYS A 88 6.41 17.23 -0.65
CA LYS A 88 5.83 17.49 0.66
C LYS A 88 4.40 18.02 0.50
N PRO A 89 3.48 17.69 1.42
CA PRO A 89 2.12 18.24 1.42
C PRO A 89 2.08 19.78 1.40
N ILE A 90 3.13 20.44 1.92
CA ILE A 90 3.25 21.89 1.91
C ILE A 90 3.45 22.48 0.50
N ASP A 91 4.06 21.70 -0.41
CA ASP A 91 4.30 22.11 -1.79
C ASP A 91 3.02 22.01 -2.64
N LEU A 92 2.04 21.21 -2.18
CA LEU A 92 0.70 21.10 -2.78
C LEU A 92 -0.28 22.17 -2.28
N ALA A 93 0.00 22.79 -1.13
CA ALA A 93 -0.83 23.85 -0.58
C ALA A 93 -1.09 25.03 -1.55
N PRO A 94 -0.09 25.55 -2.31
CA PRO A 94 -0.33 26.59 -3.30
C PRO A 94 -1.15 26.13 -4.52
N ILE A 95 -1.26 24.83 -4.76
CA ILE A 95 -1.95 24.23 -5.92
C ILE A 95 -3.40 23.93 -5.57
N ILE A 96 -3.63 23.35 -4.39
CA ILE A 96 -4.94 22.94 -3.89
C ILE A 96 -5.67 24.11 -3.18
N GLY A 97 -4.90 25.07 -2.66
CA GLY A 97 -5.37 26.33 -2.08
C GLY A 97 -5.07 26.50 -0.59
N SER A 98 -5.01 25.40 0.18
CA SER A 98 -4.60 25.45 1.59
C SER A 98 -4.04 24.12 2.07
N GLN A 99 -3.18 24.17 3.10
CA GLN A 99 -2.60 22.98 3.70
C GLN A 99 -3.66 22.08 4.36
N ASP A 100 -4.71 22.68 4.95
CA ASP A 100 -5.81 21.92 5.56
C ASP A 100 -6.55 21.09 4.50
N LEU A 101 -6.86 21.68 3.34
CA LEU A 101 -7.48 20.96 2.22
C LEU A 101 -6.56 19.86 1.67
N VAL A 102 -5.24 20.10 1.59
CA VAL A 102 -4.29 19.07 1.17
C VAL A 102 -4.33 17.89 2.14
N SER A 103 -4.31 18.13 3.45
CA SER A 103 -4.40 17.06 4.45
C SER A 103 -5.73 16.32 4.38
N GLU A 104 -6.84 17.02 4.16
CA GLU A 104 -8.15 16.38 4.03
C GLU A 104 -8.26 15.53 2.76
N ILE A 105 -7.72 16.01 1.64
CA ILE A 105 -7.62 15.25 0.39
C ILE A 105 -6.69 14.05 0.59
N ILE A 106 -5.48 14.21 1.12
CA ILE A 106 -4.53 13.12 1.41
C ILE A 106 -5.13 12.08 2.39
N SER A 107 -6.02 12.50 3.30
CA SER A 107 -6.74 11.59 4.19
C SER A 107 -8.00 10.95 3.59
N GLY A 108 -8.33 11.26 2.34
CA GLY A 108 -9.51 10.73 1.64
C GLY A 108 -10.85 11.30 2.14
N LYS A 109 -10.85 12.37 2.94
CA LYS A 109 -12.07 12.99 3.48
C LYS A 109 -12.81 13.86 2.46
N ILE A 110 -12.07 14.45 1.53
CA ILE A 110 -12.59 15.33 0.48
C ILE A 110 -12.07 14.83 -0.88
N SER A 111 -12.97 14.78 -1.87
CA SER A 111 -12.65 14.47 -3.25
C SER A 111 -12.05 15.67 -4.01
N ILE A 112 -11.17 15.39 -4.97
CA ILE A 112 -10.47 16.41 -5.76
C ILE A 112 -11.47 17.07 -6.72
N SER A 113 -11.52 18.41 -6.70
CA SER A 113 -12.37 19.15 -7.64
C SER A 113 -11.75 19.21 -9.04
N LYS A 114 -12.55 19.47 -10.08
CA LYS A 114 -12.05 19.55 -11.46
C LYS A 114 -10.97 20.62 -11.66
N ASP A 115 -11.09 21.76 -10.96
CA ASP A 115 -10.09 22.84 -11.01
C ASP A 115 -8.78 22.42 -10.34
N GLN A 116 -8.88 21.68 -9.22
CA GLN A 116 -7.71 21.11 -8.53
C GLN A 116 -7.06 20.00 -9.36
N ALA A 117 -7.83 19.13 -10.01
CA ALA A 117 -7.35 18.09 -10.91
C ALA A 117 -6.53 18.68 -12.06
N GLN A 118 -6.98 19.80 -12.64
CA GLN A 118 -6.24 20.50 -13.69
C GLN A 118 -4.91 21.06 -13.17
N ALA A 119 -4.93 21.73 -12.01
CA ALA A 119 -3.72 22.30 -11.41
C ALA A 119 -2.70 21.22 -10.99
N LEU A 120 -3.19 20.08 -10.49
CA LEU A 120 -2.37 18.91 -10.17
C LEU A 120 -1.80 18.26 -11.44
N GLY A 121 -2.60 18.13 -12.50
CA GLY A 121 -2.14 17.64 -13.80
C GLY A 121 -0.99 18.50 -14.36
N ASP A 122 -1.13 19.82 -14.31
CA ASP A 122 -0.09 20.75 -14.75
C ASP A 122 1.18 20.65 -13.89
N PHE A 123 1.05 20.45 -12.58
CA PHE A 123 2.19 20.32 -11.67
C PHE A 123 2.93 18.99 -11.84
N PHE A 124 2.19 17.87 -11.84
CA PHE A 124 2.76 16.53 -11.99
C PHE A 124 3.13 16.17 -13.43
N HIS A 125 2.71 17.00 -14.40
CA HIS A 125 2.86 16.76 -15.83
C HIS A 125 2.17 15.45 -16.29
N VAL A 126 0.97 15.22 -15.75
CA VAL A 126 0.12 14.06 -16.09
C VAL A 126 -1.24 14.56 -16.58
N ASP A 127 -1.98 13.72 -17.31
CA ASP A 127 -3.30 14.09 -17.80
C ASP A 127 -4.25 14.34 -16.61
N PRO A 128 -4.89 15.52 -16.48
CA PRO A 128 -5.82 15.82 -15.39
C PRO A 128 -6.92 14.79 -15.17
N ILE A 129 -7.26 14.01 -16.21
CA ILE A 129 -8.27 12.95 -16.13
C ILE A 129 -7.96 11.88 -15.07
N VAL A 130 -6.69 11.70 -14.70
CA VAL A 130 -6.29 10.76 -13.64
C VAL A 130 -6.68 11.22 -12.24
N PHE A 131 -6.99 12.51 -12.09
CA PHE A 131 -7.46 13.11 -10.84
C PHE A 131 -8.97 13.41 -10.87
N ILE A 132 -9.71 12.83 -11.81
CA ILE A 132 -11.16 12.99 -11.92
C ILE A 132 -11.80 11.63 -11.65
N ASP A 133 -12.44 11.51 -10.49
CA ASP A 133 -13.30 10.36 -10.20
C ASP A 133 -14.53 10.41 -11.14
N SER A 134 -14.79 9.30 -11.84
CA SER A 134 -15.89 9.17 -12.82
C SER A 134 -17.26 9.01 -12.17
#